data_AF-A7IAQ4-F1
#
_entry.id   AF-A7IAQ4-F1
#
_cell.length_a   1.000
_cell.length_b   1.000
_cell.length_c   1.000
_cell.angle_alpha   90.00
_cell.angle_beta   90.00
_cell.angle_gamma   90.00
#
_symmetry.space_group_name_H-M   'P 1'
#
loop_
_entity.id
_entity.type
_entity.pdbx_description
1 polymer ?
#
loop_
_entity_poly.entity_id
_entity_poly.type
_entity_poly.pdbx_seq_one_letter_code
_entity_poly.pdbx_strand_id
1 'polypeptide(L)'
;MPPSAVKTIRDQIFWQYAKLISKSAGLSNARAFQMSRFVKLRDGEIVWSSTIREWLHEHENPGACIYCGAAGGPLTTEHILPRCCGGPDIPDNAIRVCRPCNSAKGARRLYEWKGLKEKDAIPRIAEGKYLKLLYDLHEQKGTLNVDKKDLGRMMCPACDLHSRCEDEGTVEKMTVYCLEGVFHAE
;
A
#
# COMPACT_ATOMS: atom_id res chain seq x y z
N MET A 1 2.53 -0.37 -14.03
CA MET A 1 3.56 0.71 -14.00
C MET A 1 2.92 2.04 -13.65
N PRO A 2 3.57 2.87 -12.81
CA PRO A 2 3.15 4.24 -12.57
C PRO A 2 3.48 5.18 -13.76
N PRO A 3 2.90 6.39 -13.80
CA PRO A 3 3.26 7.41 -14.78
C PRO A 3 4.74 7.80 -14.72
N SER A 4 5.28 8.34 -15.82
CA SER A 4 6.68 8.80 -15.90
C SER A 4 7.07 9.86 -14.87
N ALA A 5 6.09 10.65 -14.42
CA ALA A 5 6.24 11.68 -13.38
C ALA A 5 6.54 11.11 -11.99
N VAL A 6 6.22 9.83 -11.74
CA VAL A 6 6.61 9.12 -10.52
C VAL A 6 8.07 8.73 -10.65
N LYS A 7 8.91 9.26 -9.75
CA LYS A 7 10.37 9.08 -9.80
C LYS A 7 10.90 8.38 -8.57
N THR A 8 10.32 8.60 -7.39
CA THR A 8 10.83 8.06 -6.12
C THR A 8 9.85 7.11 -5.44
N ILE A 9 10.29 6.42 -4.39
CA ILE A 9 9.40 5.63 -3.51
C ILE A 9 8.31 6.52 -2.89
N ARG A 10 8.68 7.71 -2.42
CA ARG A 10 7.72 8.72 -1.94
C ARG A 10 6.69 9.05 -3.01
N ASP A 11 7.12 9.29 -4.25
CA ASP A 11 6.19 9.57 -5.35
C ASP A 11 5.24 8.40 -5.59
N GLN A 12 5.75 7.16 -5.51
CA GLN A 12 4.95 5.97 -5.75
C GLN A 12 3.88 5.78 -4.66
N ILE A 13 4.21 6.08 -3.39
CA ILE A 13 3.24 6.12 -2.28
C ILE A 13 2.17 7.19 -2.56
N PHE A 14 2.59 8.42 -2.87
CA PHE A 14 1.66 9.52 -3.18
C PHE A 14 0.81 9.24 -4.42
N TRP A 15 1.34 8.53 -5.41
CA TRP A 15 0.59 8.13 -6.58
C TRP A 15 -0.53 7.14 -6.24
N GLN A 16 -0.26 6.12 -5.41
CA GLN A 16 -1.34 5.23 -4.93
C GLN A 16 -2.35 5.99 -4.06
N TYR A 17 -1.88 6.87 -3.19
CA TYR A 17 -2.77 7.67 -2.34
C TYR A 17 -3.64 8.63 -3.16
N ALA A 18 -3.12 9.23 -4.24
CA ALA A 18 -3.90 10.05 -5.16
C ALA A 18 -5.04 9.26 -5.83
N LYS A 19 -4.83 7.97 -6.11
CA LYS A 19 -5.88 7.08 -6.63
C LYS A 19 -6.93 6.78 -5.57
N LEU A 20 -6.54 6.65 -4.30
CA LEU A 20 -7.49 6.55 -3.19
C LEU A 20 -8.36 7.80 -3.05
N ILE A 21 -7.77 9.01 -3.17
CA ILE A 21 -8.53 10.27 -3.17
C ILE A 21 -9.54 10.27 -4.33
N SER A 22 -9.11 9.86 -5.52
CA SER A 22 -9.96 9.75 -6.72
C SER A 22 -11.16 8.82 -6.49
N LYS A 23 -10.92 7.62 -5.92
CA LYS A 23 -11.97 6.65 -5.59
C LYS A 23 -12.96 7.23 -4.57
N SER A 24 -12.47 7.87 -3.51
CA SER A 24 -13.32 8.50 -2.48
C SER A 24 -14.17 9.65 -3.02
N ALA A 25 -13.73 10.32 -4.09
CA ALA A 25 -14.52 11.35 -4.77
C ALA A 25 -15.56 10.79 -5.76
N GLY A 26 -15.73 9.46 -5.85
CA GLY A 26 -16.59 8.82 -6.85
C GLY A 26 -16.01 8.87 -8.27
N LEU A 27 -14.76 9.31 -8.43
CA LEU A 27 -14.08 9.49 -9.71
C LEU A 27 -13.15 8.32 -10.00
N SER A 28 -13.72 7.15 -10.29
CA SER A 28 -12.95 5.99 -10.74
C SER A 28 -12.29 6.24 -12.09
N ASN A 29 -11.01 5.90 -12.23
CA ASN A 29 -10.23 6.01 -13.49
C ASN A 29 -10.06 7.44 -14.05
N ALA A 30 -10.27 8.49 -13.24
CA ALA A 30 -10.04 9.88 -13.63
C ALA A 30 -8.54 10.25 -13.59
N ARG A 31 -7.77 9.80 -14.59
CA ARG A 31 -6.30 9.97 -14.62
C ARG A 31 -5.82 11.41 -14.47
N ALA A 32 -6.52 12.38 -15.05
CA ALA A 32 -6.20 13.81 -14.91
C ALA A 32 -6.37 14.28 -13.45
N PHE A 33 -7.45 13.85 -12.79
CA PHE A 33 -7.69 14.16 -11.39
C PHE A 33 -6.66 13.49 -10.47
N GLN A 34 -6.33 12.21 -10.73
CA GLN A 34 -5.28 11.49 -10.01
C GLN A 34 -3.93 12.18 -10.15
N MET A 35 -3.55 12.59 -11.36
CA MET A 35 -2.31 13.33 -11.61
C MET A 35 -2.30 14.67 -10.86
N SER A 36 -3.40 15.42 -10.91
CA SER A 36 -3.55 16.66 -10.15
C SER A 36 -3.34 16.44 -8.65
N ARG A 37 -3.98 15.43 -8.06
CA ARG A 37 -3.80 15.13 -6.62
C ARG A 37 -2.38 14.68 -6.30
N PHE A 38 -1.78 13.86 -7.13
CA PHE A 38 -0.39 13.40 -6.97
C PHE A 38 0.59 14.58 -6.96
N VAL A 39 0.51 15.48 -7.95
CA VAL A 39 1.37 16.66 -8.03
C VAL A 39 1.22 17.52 -6.77
N LYS A 40 -0.01 17.77 -6.33
CA LYS A 40 -0.26 18.54 -5.11
C LYS A 40 0.29 17.89 -3.84
N LEU A 41 0.25 16.56 -3.73
CA LEU A 41 0.86 15.83 -2.61
C LEU A 41 2.38 15.93 -2.65
N ARG A 42 2.97 15.70 -3.83
CA ARG A 42 4.43 15.75 -4.03
C ARG A 42 5.00 17.13 -3.73
N ASP A 43 4.33 18.17 -4.20
CA ASP A 43 4.78 19.56 -4.06
C ASP A 43 4.40 20.16 -2.69
N GLY A 44 3.71 19.39 -1.83
CA GLY A 44 3.33 19.81 -0.48
C GLY A 44 2.15 20.78 -0.42
N GLU A 45 1.48 21.07 -1.54
CA GLU A 45 0.27 21.90 -1.58
C GLU A 45 -0.90 21.27 -0.78
N ILE A 46 -0.94 19.95 -0.74
CA ILE A 46 -1.87 19.20 0.12
C ILE A 46 -1.12 18.15 0.92
N VAL A 47 -1.54 17.96 2.16
CA VAL A 47 -1.06 16.87 3.01
C VAL A 47 -2.12 15.78 3.04
N TRP A 48 -1.72 14.52 3.02
CA TRP A 48 -2.66 13.43 3.23
C TRP A 48 -3.26 13.47 4.64
N SER A 49 -4.44 12.87 4.83
CA SER A 49 -5.05 12.85 6.17
C SER A 49 -4.26 11.93 7.11
N SER A 50 -4.35 12.16 8.41
CA SER A 50 -3.89 11.20 9.41
C SER A 50 -4.70 9.89 9.33
N THR A 51 -4.26 8.86 10.07
CA THR A 51 -4.92 7.55 10.18
C THR A 51 -6.31 7.64 10.85
N ILE A 52 -6.66 8.77 11.45
CA ILE A 52 -7.98 9.03 12.05
C ILE A 52 -9.11 8.79 11.04
N ARG A 53 -8.92 9.16 9.77
CA ARG A 53 -9.95 8.94 8.75
C ARG A 53 -10.21 7.45 8.52
N GLU A 54 -9.16 6.64 8.41
CA GLU A 54 -9.31 5.19 8.27
C GLU A 54 -9.91 4.57 9.53
N TRP A 55 -9.52 5.05 10.71
CA TRP A 55 -10.12 4.63 11.98
C TRP A 55 -11.63 4.90 12.01
N LEU A 56 -12.08 6.11 11.64
CA LEU A 56 -13.51 6.44 11.58
C LEU A 56 -14.26 5.52 10.61
N HIS A 57 -13.75 5.30 9.41
CA HIS A 57 -14.38 4.42 8.42
C HIS A 57 -14.45 2.96 8.87
N GLU A 58 -13.45 2.46 9.60
CA GLU A 58 -13.51 1.12 10.19
C GLU A 58 -14.66 0.96 11.19
N HIS A 59 -15.02 2.04 11.90
CA HIS A 59 -16.07 2.04 12.93
C HIS A 59 -17.46 2.28 12.37
N GLU A 60 -17.61 2.74 11.12
CA GLU A 60 -18.91 2.87 10.44
C GLU A 60 -19.57 1.49 10.23
N ASN A 61 -18.78 0.45 9.98
CA ASN A 61 -19.27 -0.92 9.74
C ASN A 61 -18.45 -1.96 10.53
N PRO A 62 -18.58 -2.01 11.87
CA PRO A 62 -17.68 -2.80 12.72
C PRO A 62 -17.81 -4.32 12.50
N GLY A 63 -18.96 -4.78 11.98
CA GLY A 63 -19.24 -6.19 11.68
C GLY A 63 -18.91 -6.64 10.25
N ALA A 64 -18.28 -5.78 9.44
CA ALA A 64 -17.94 -6.08 8.06
C ALA A 64 -16.43 -6.38 7.91
N CYS A 65 -16.10 -7.34 7.05
CA CYS A 65 -14.73 -7.61 6.64
C CYS A 65 -14.18 -6.45 5.81
N ILE A 66 -13.05 -5.88 6.20
CA ILE A 66 -12.41 -4.77 5.46
C ILE A 66 -11.98 -5.19 4.05
N TYR A 67 -11.65 -6.46 3.83
CA TYR A 67 -11.19 -6.94 2.51
C TYR A 67 -12.32 -7.23 1.51
N CYS A 68 -13.42 -7.86 1.93
CA CYS A 68 -14.47 -8.29 1.01
C CYS A 68 -15.83 -7.62 1.25
N GLY A 69 -15.99 -6.85 2.34
CA GLY A 69 -17.26 -6.22 2.71
C GLY A 69 -18.30 -7.16 3.31
N ALA A 70 -18.06 -8.49 3.34
CA ALA A 70 -19.00 -9.43 3.93
C ALA A 70 -19.24 -9.14 5.42
N ALA A 71 -20.50 -9.12 5.83
CA ALA A 71 -20.92 -8.82 7.20
C ALA A 71 -21.55 -10.04 7.89
N GLY A 72 -21.67 -9.99 9.22
CA GLY A 72 -22.42 -10.98 10.02
C GLY A 72 -21.66 -12.27 10.36
N GLY A 73 -20.40 -12.40 9.94
CA GLY A 73 -19.52 -13.53 10.31
C GLY A 73 -18.44 -13.14 11.33
N PRO A 74 -17.77 -14.12 11.95
CA PRO A 74 -16.67 -13.85 12.88
C PRO A 74 -15.50 -13.19 12.16
N LEU A 75 -15.02 -12.08 12.72
CA LEU A 75 -13.86 -11.35 12.24
C LEU A 75 -12.62 -11.71 13.05
N THR A 76 -11.46 -11.62 12.40
CA THR A 76 -10.13 -11.75 12.98
C THR A 76 -9.38 -10.43 12.84
N THR A 77 -8.37 -10.23 13.68
CA THR A 77 -7.40 -9.14 13.50
C THR A 77 -6.35 -9.61 12.50
N GLU A 78 -6.02 -8.75 11.54
CA GLU A 78 -5.01 -9.01 10.51
C GLU A 78 -4.00 -7.87 10.47
N HIS A 79 -2.71 -8.23 10.38
CA HIS A 79 -1.63 -7.28 10.18
C HIS A 79 -1.43 -7.04 8.68
N ILE A 80 -1.55 -5.78 8.23
CA ILE A 80 -1.48 -5.46 6.81
C ILE A 80 -0.08 -5.76 6.27
N LEU A 81 0.95 -5.24 6.94
CA LEU A 81 2.33 -5.73 6.84
C LEU A 81 2.47 -6.89 7.84
N PRO A 82 2.70 -8.14 7.40
CA PRO A 82 2.84 -9.28 8.30
C PRO A 82 4.00 -9.08 9.29
N ARG A 83 3.84 -9.56 10.53
CA ARG A 83 4.91 -9.50 11.55
C ARG A 83 6.18 -10.25 11.14
N CYS A 84 6.03 -11.37 10.44
CA CYS A 84 7.16 -12.11 9.85
C CYS A 84 7.89 -11.33 8.74
N CYS A 85 7.30 -10.24 8.26
CA CYS A 85 7.89 -9.31 7.29
C CYS A 85 8.33 -7.99 7.96
N GLY A 86 8.53 -7.97 9.28
CA GLY A 86 8.95 -6.76 10.01
C GLY A 86 7.81 -5.77 10.29
N GLY A 87 6.55 -6.17 10.11
CA GLY A 87 5.40 -5.32 10.41
C GLY A 87 5.23 -5.08 11.92
N PRO A 88 5.05 -3.82 12.37
CA PRO A 88 4.87 -3.50 13.79
C PRO A 88 3.49 -3.94 14.30
N ASP A 89 3.40 -4.28 15.59
CA ASP A 89 2.14 -4.59 16.26
C ASP A 89 1.47 -3.32 16.80
N ILE A 90 0.89 -2.54 15.89
CA ILE A 90 0.24 -1.26 16.19
C ILE A 90 -1.13 -1.15 15.51
N PRO A 91 -2.06 -0.32 16.01
CA PRO A 91 -3.38 -0.14 15.42
C PRO A 91 -3.36 0.27 13.93
N ASP A 92 -2.36 1.04 13.52
CA ASP A 92 -2.21 1.50 12.14
C ASP A 92 -1.78 0.40 11.17
N ASN A 93 -1.23 -0.71 11.69
CA ASN A 93 -0.93 -1.92 10.91
C ASN A 93 -2.02 -3.00 11.08
N ALA A 94 -3.08 -2.77 11.85
CA ALA A 94 -4.10 -3.77 12.15
C ALA A 94 -5.46 -3.41 11.55
N ILE A 95 -6.16 -4.40 11.00
CA ILE A 95 -7.54 -4.28 10.48
C ILE A 95 -8.38 -5.52 10.83
N ARG A 96 -9.71 -5.38 10.74
CA ARG A 96 -10.66 -6.48 10.93
C ARG A 96 -11.00 -7.15 9.60
N VAL A 97 -10.85 -8.46 9.51
CA VAL A 97 -11.14 -9.23 8.28
C VAL A 97 -11.83 -10.55 8.61
N CYS A 98 -12.59 -11.13 7.69
CA CYS A 98 -13.14 -12.47 7.89
C CYS A 98 -12.04 -13.53 7.77
N ARG A 99 -12.24 -14.69 8.40
CA ARG A 99 -11.28 -15.82 8.36
C ARG A 99 -10.86 -16.20 6.92
N PRO A 100 -11.77 -16.34 5.93
CA PRO A 100 -11.37 -16.68 4.57
C PRO A 100 -10.41 -15.66 3.94
N CYS A 101 -10.66 -14.36 4.11
CA CYS A 101 -9.77 -13.34 3.57
C CYS A 101 -8.43 -13.30 4.31
N ASN A 102 -8.45 -13.52 5.64
CA ASN A 102 -7.23 -13.60 6.43
C ASN A 102 -6.33 -14.75 5.94
N SER A 103 -6.89 -15.97 5.87
CA SER A 103 -6.16 -17.14 5.36
C SER A 103 -5.74 -16.98 3.91
N ALA A 104 -6.57 -16.32 3.08
CA ALA A 104 -6.22 -16.06 1.69
C ALA A 104 -5.03 -15.11 1.56
N LYS A 105 -4.91 -14.06 2.39
CA LYS A 105 -3.70 -13.22 2.39
C LYS A 105 -2.51 -14.00 2.95
N GLY A 106 -2.67 -14.61 4.11
CA GLY A 106 -1.63 -15.38 4.80
C GLY A 106 -0.42 -14.50 5.15
N ALA A 107 0.78 -15.07 5.06
CA ALA A 107 2.03 -14.35 5.34
C ALA A 107 2.46 -13.36 4.24
N ARG A 108 1.63 -13.14 3.22
CA ARG A 108 1.96 -12.23 2.12
C ARG A 108 1.68 -10.78 2.48
N ARG A 109 2.48 -9.89 1.89
CA ARG A 109 2.26 -8.45 1.96
C ARG A 109 1.05 -8.04 1.12
N LEU A 110 0.51 -6.84 1.34
CA LEU A 110 -0.77 -6.47 0.74
C LEU A 110 -0.72 -6.42 -0.79
N TYR A 111 0.33 -5.83 -1.37
CA TYR A 111 0.47 -5.78 -2.82
C TYR A 111 0.89 -7.14 -3.40
N GLU A 112 1.75 -7.88 -2.72
CA GLU A 112 2.12 -9.26 -3.07
C GLU A 112 0.89 -10.17 -3.13
N TRP A 113 -0.04 -10.04 -2.19
CA TRP A 113 -1.28 -10.82 -2.17
C TRP A 113 -2.19 -10.51 -3.36
N LYS A 114 -2.33 -9.24 -3.73
CA LYS A 114 -3.21 -8.82 -4.84
C LYS A 114 -2.57 -8.90 -6.21
N GLY A 115 -1.25 -8.83 -6.29
CA GLY A 115 -0.51 -8.74 -7.53
C GLY A 115 -0.67 -7.40 -8.27
N LEU A 116 0.14 -7.14 -9.30
CA LEU A 116 0.10 -5.85 -10.01
C LEU A 116 -1.18 -5.60 -10.80
N LYS A 117 -1.88 -6.67 -11.20
CA LYS A 117 -3.15 -6.61 -11.92
C LYS A 117 -4.26 -6.06 -11.03
N GLU A 118 -4.37 -6.55 -9.80
CA GLU A 118 -5.47 -6.22 -8.87
C GLU A 118 -5.05 -5.31 -7.72
N LYS A 119 -3.83 -4.76 -7.71
CA LYS A 119 -3.37 -3.75 -6.74
C LYS A 119 -4.37 -2.60 -6.53
N ASP A 120 -5.13 -2.24 -7.57
CA ASP A 120 -6.10 -1.14 -7.52
C ASP A 120 -7.48 -1.57 -7.01
N ALA A 121 -7.69 -2.86 -6.73
CA ALA A 121 -8.87 -3.40 -6.10
C ALA A 121 -8.73 -3.52 -4.58
N ILE A 122 -7.59 -3.11 -4.01
CA ILE A 122 -7.42 -3.07 -2.55
C ILE A 122 -8.44 -2.09 -1.95
N PRO A 123 -9.17 -2.47 -0.89
CA PRO A 123 -10.10 -1.60 -0.21
C PRO A 123 -9.43 -0.37 0.40
N ARG A 124 -10.13 0.76 0.33
CA ARG A 124 -9.65 2.09 0.72
C ARG A 124 -9.06 2.14 2.13
N ILE A 125 -9.67 1.44 3.08
CA ILE A 125 -9.23 1.42 4.47
C ILE A 125 -7.87 0.72 4.57
N ALA A 126 -7.76 -0.50 4.05
CA ALA A 126 -6.53 -1.28 4.09
C ALA A 126 -5.37 -0.58 3.35
N GLU A 127 -5.59 -0.15 2.10
CA GLU A 127 -4.55 0.53 1.32
C GLU A 127 -4.16 1.87 1.96
N GLY A 128 -5.14 2.60 2.51
CA GLY A 128 -4.92 3.89 3.16
C GLY A 128 -4.07 3.82 4.42
N LYS A 129 -4.29 2.80 5.26
CA LYS A 129 -3.42 2.51 6.42
C LYS A 129 -2.05 2.07 5.97
N TYR A 130 -1.99 1.15 5.01
CA TYR A 130 -0.75 0.57 4.53
C TYR A 130 0.20 1.60 3.93
N LEU A 131 -0.29 2.49 3.06
CA LEU A 131 0.54 3.52 2.44
C LEU A 131 1.17 4.48 3.46
N LYS A 132 0.47 4.79 4.56
CA LYS A 132 1.01 5.63 5.64
C LYS A 132 2.05 4.87 6.44
N LEU A 133 1.75 3.63 6.83
CA LEU A 133 2.71 2.75 7.48
C LEU A 133 4.00 2.61 6.66
N LEU A 134 3.89 2.31 5.37
CA LEU A 134 5.05 2.15 4.49
C LEU A 134 5.85 3.45 4.35
N TYR A 135 5.19 4.61 4.36
CA TYR A 135 5.89 5.89 4.34
C TYR A 135 6.76 6.07 5.57
N ASP A 136 6.20 5.85 6.76
CA ASP A 136 6.93 6.00 8.03
C ASP A 136 8.09 5.01 8.09
N LEU A 137 7.89 3.75 7.65
CA LEU A 137 8.95 2.75 7.60
C LEU A 137 10.04 3.09 6.58
N HIS A 138 9.68 3.61 5.40
CA HIS A 138 10.66 4.07 4.41
C HIS A 138 11.39 5.33 4.87
N GLU A 139 10.75 6.19 5.65
CA GLU A 139 11.38 7.37 6.26
C GLU A 139 12.45 6.93 7.26
N GLN A 140 12.11 6.03 8.18
CA GLN A 140 13.03 5.45 9.15
C GLN A 140 14.21 4.74 8.48
N LYS A 141 13.94 3.98 7.40
CA LYS A 141 14.96 3.26 6.62
C LYS A 141 15.76 4.18 5.68
N GLY A 142 15.40 5.45 5.54
CA GLY A 142 16.08 6.40 4.63
C GLY A 142 15.88 6.10 3.14
N THR A 143 14.83 5.37 2.76
CA THR A 143 14.60 4.89 1.39
C THR A 143 13.51 5.64 0.62
N LEU A 144 12.80 6.60 1.26
CA LEU A 144 11.74 7.38 0.62
C LEU A 144 12.16 8.07 -0.70
N ASN A 145 13.41 8.56 -0.75
CA ASN A 145 13.90 9.36 -1.88
C ASN A 145 14.70 8.56 -2.89
N VAL A 146 14.73 7.22 -2.80
CA VAL A 146 15.39 6.38 -3.82
C VAL A 146 14.68 6.59 -5.17
N ASP A 147 15.43 7.02 -6.18
CA ASP A 147 14.94 7.21 -7.54
C ASP A 147 14.75 5.85 -8.24
N LYS A 148 13.78 5.77 -9.14
CA LYS A 148 13.48 4.58 -9.94
C LYS A 148 14.68 4.06 -10.74
N LYS A 149 15.62 4.94 -11.09
CA LYS A 149 16.86 4.58 -11.78
C LYS A 149 17.86 3.87 -10.87
N ASP A 150 17.75 4.06 -9.57
CA ASP A 150 18.65 3.51 -8.56
C ASP A 150 18.11 2.26 -7.87
N LEU A 151 16.90 1.78 -8.23
CA LEU A 151 16.26 0.62 -7.61
C LEU A 151 17.16 -0.62 -7.63
N GLY A 152 17.70 -0.97 -8.80
CA GLY A 152 18.57 -2.14 -8.98
C GLY A 152 19.79 -2.13 -8.06
N ARG A 153 20.34 -0.94 -7.79
CA ARG A 153 21.52 -0.76 -6.95
C ARG A 153 21.17 -0.64 -5.46
N MET A 154 20.12 0.09 -5.12
CA MET A 154 19.85 0.53 -3.74
C MET A 154 18.76 -0.24 -3.01
N MET A 155 17.84 -0.90 -3.73
CA MET A 155 16.67 -1.55 -3.11
C MET A 155 16.53 -3.02 -3.50
N CYS A 156 16.70 -3.35 -4.78
CA CYS A 156 16.60 -4.73 -5.27
C CYS A 156 17.51 -5.73 -4.54
N PRO A 157 18.75 -5.39 -4.11
CA PRO A 157 19.60 -6.33 -3.38
C PRO A 157 19.07 -6.71 -2.00
N ALA A 158 18.22 -5.87 -1.39
CA ALA A 158 17.59 -6.11 -0.10
C ALA A 158 16.10 -6.50 -0.23
N CYS A 159 15.64 -6.82 -1.45
CA CYS A 159 14.25 -7.10 -1.74
C CYS A 159 13.99 -8.62 -1.78
N ASP A 160 13.03 -9.11 -1.01
CA ASP A 160 12.64 -10.53 -1.01
C ASP A 160 11.50 -10.86 -1.99
N LEU A 161 11.00 -9.87 -2.74
CA LEU A 161 9.99 -10.03 -3.78
C LEU A 161 10.56 -10.15 -5.20
N HIS A 162 11.86 -10.48 -5.35
CA HIS A 162 12.51 -10.57 -6.66
C HIS A 162 11.81 -11.53 -7.62
N SER A 163 11.43 -12.72 -7.13
CA SER A 163 10.72 -13.73 -7.92
C SER A 163 9.38 -13.22 -8.47
N ARG A 164 8.65 -12.39 -7.70
CA ARG A 164 7.42 -11.74 -8.17
C ARG A 164 7.70 -10.75 -9.29
N CYS A 165 8.80 -10.01 -9.19
CA CYS A 165 9.23 -9.11 -10.26
C CYS A 165 9.65 -9.87 -11.52
N GLU A 166 10.27 -11.03 -11.40
CA GLU A 166 10.59 -11.92 -12.54
C GLU A 166 9.30 -12.44 -13.21
N ASP A 167 8.39 -13.03 -12.43
CA ASP A 167 7.09 -13.56 -12.90
C ASP A 167 6.30 -12.52 -13.70
N GLU A 168 6.39 -11.25 -13.30
CA GLU A 168 5.64 -10.16 -13.92
C GLU A 168 6.47 -9.29 -14.88
N GLY A 169 7.73 -9.64 -15.15
CA GLY A 169 8.60 -8.92 -16.09
C GLY A 169 8.91 -7.47 -15.67
N THR A 170 8.97 -7.23 -14.35
CA THR A 170 9.14 -5.92 -13.72
C THR A 170 10.43 -5.78 -12.89
N VAL A 171 11.39 -6.69 -13.06
CA VAL A 171 12.74 -6.56 -12.46
C VAL A 171 13.32 -5.18 -12.73
N GLU A 172 13.80 -4.52 -11.66
CA GLU A 172 14.33 -3.14 -11.64
C GLU A 172 13.37 -2.04 -12.12
N LYS A 173 12.08 -2.34 -12.28
CA LYS A 173 11.06 -1.37 -12.64
C LYS A 173 10.27 -0.95 -11.39
N MET A 174 10.00 0.34 -11.25
CA MET A 174 9.21 0.85 -10.13
C MET A 174 7.76 0.35 -10.19
N THR A 175 7.38 -0.45 -9.19
CA THR A 175 6.01 -0.95 -9.00
C THR A 175 5.58 -0.78 -7.55
N VAL A 176 4.41 -1.30 -7.18
CA VAL A 176 3.98 -1.32 -5.77
C VAL A 176 4.76 -2.34 -4.94
N TYR A 177 5.39 -3.36 -5.55
CA TYR A 177 6.27 -4.28 -4.81
C TYR A 177 7.49 -3.56 -4.23
N CYS A 178 7.99 -2.52 -4.90
CA CYS A 178 9.08 -1.70 -4.39
C CYS A 178 8.71 -0.98 -3.08
N LEU A 179 7.42 -0.80 -2.77
CA LEU A 179 6.96 -0.18 -1.54
C LEU A 179 7.03 -1.12 -0.33
N GLU A 180 7.17 -2.43 -0.54
CA GLU A 180 6.98 -3.41 0.53
C GLU A 180 8.06 -4.50 0.58
N GLY A 181 8.74 -4.78 -0.53
CA GLY A 181 9.68 -5.89 -0.64
C GLY A 181 10.98 -5.73 0.14
N VAL A 182 11.29 -4.53 0.63
CA VAL A 182 12.49 -4.25 1.46
C VAL A 182 12.24 -4.40 2.97
N PHE A 183 11.03 -4.79 3.38
CA PHE A 183 10.69 -5.01 4.78
C PHE A 183 10.54 -6.50 5.04
N HIS A 184 11.43 -7.07 5.84
CA HIS A 184 11.44 -8.46 6.29
C HIS A 184 11.75 -8.47 7.79
N ALA A 185 11.41 -9.55 8.51
CA ALA A 185 11.86 -9.67 9.89
C ALA A 185 13.40 -9.69 9.95
N GLU A 186 13.97 -9.12 11.01
CA GLU A 186 15.39 -9.24 11.34
C GLU A 186 15.73 -10.64 11.85
#